data_AF-A0A455AZV3-F1
#
_entry.id   AF-A0A455AZV3-F1
#
_cell.length_a   1.000
_cell.length_b   1.000
_cell.length_c   1.000
_cell.angle_alpha   90.00
_cell.angle_beta   90.00
_cell.angle_gamma   90.00
#
_symmetry.space_group_name_H-M   'P 1'
#
loop_
_entity.id
_entity.type
_entity.pdbx_description
1 polymer ?
#
loop_
_entity_poly.entity_id
_entity_poly.type
_entity_poly.pdbx_seq_one_letter_code
_entity_poly.pdbx_strand_id
1 'polypeptide(L)'
;MDRCVASWCHRRVSMPVSENRHWKAQATPAGAALPHGLLITDVLASFPVHFRYVVFHPFLDEILIGNIKGCSPDGVHVSLGFFDDILIPPESLQQPAKFDEAEQVWVWEYETEEGAHDLYMDTGEEIRFRVVDESFVDTSPTGPSSADAASSSEELPKKEAPYTLVGSISEPGLGLLSWWTSS
;
A
#
# COMPACT_ATOMS: atom_id res chain seq x y z
N MET A 1 1.14 -8.89 38.67
CA MET A 1 1.96 -8.42 37.54
C MET A 1 1.95 -9.51 36.49
N ASP A 2 0.87 -9.54 35.73
CA ASP A 2 0.58 -10.55 34.72
C ASP A 2 1.30 -10.26 33.41
N ARG A 3 1.92 -11.29 32.85
CA ARG A 3 2.52 -11.28 31.51
C ARG A 3 1.41 -11.66 30.53
N CYS A 4 0.93 -10.71 29.75
CA CYS A 4 0.02 -11.02 28.64
C CYS A 4 0.79 -11.66 27.48
N VAL A 5 0.24 -12.78 27.05
CA VAL A 5 0.67 -13.66 25.96
C VAL A 5 0.42 -12.97 24.63
N ALA A 6 1.47 -12.74 23.83
CA ALA A 6 1.32 -12.31 22.45
C ALA A 6 0.86 -13.50 21.61
N SER A 7 -0.43 -13.48 21.24
CA SER A 7 -1.07 -14.51 20.44
C SER A 7 -0.58 -14.45 19.00
N TRP A 8 -0.15 -15.61 18.52
CA TRP A 8 0.47 -15.85 17.22
C TRP A 8 -0.65 -16.03 16.18
N CYS A 9 -0.86 -15.06 15.30
CA CYS A 9 -1.86 -15.19 14.22
C CYS A 9 -1.18 -15.60 12.91
N HIS A 10 -0.95 -16.90 12.77
CA HIS A 10 -0.42 -17.53 11.55
C HIS A 10 -1.54 -17.57 10.49
N ARG A 11 -1.69 -16.53 9.67
CA ARG A 11 -2.59 -16.62 8.51
C ARG A 11 -1.82 -17.20 7.32
N ARG A 12 -1.90 -18.52 7.21
CA ARG A 12 -1.45 -19.29 6.04
C ARG A 12 -2.31 -18.88 4.84
N VAL A 13 -1.76 -18.11 3.92
CA VAL A 13 -2.36 -17.89 2.60
C VAL A 13 -2.12 -19.17 1.78
N SER A 14 -3.10 -20.08 1.80
CA SER A 14 -3.17 -21.21 0.86
C SER A 14 -3.79 -20.71 -0.44
N MET A 15 -2.98 -20.59 -1.49
CA MET A 15 -3.51 -20.43 -2.84
C MET A 15 -4.06 -21.78 -3.34
N PRO A 16 -5.32 -21.87 -3.79
CA PRO A 16 -5.82 -23.07 -4.45
C PRO A 16 -5.25 -23.14 -5.88
N VAL A 17 -4.50 -24.20 -6.18
CA VAL A 17 -4.16 -24.58 -7.55
C VAL A 17 -5.46 -24.98 -8.25
N SER A 18 -5.83 -24.24 -9.30
CA SER A 18 -6.99 -24.50 -10.14
C SER A 18 -6.87 -25.88 -10.80
N GLU A 19 -7.73 -26.79 -10.39
CA GLU A 19 -7.80 -28.16 -10.86
C GLU A 19 -8.59 -28.22 -12.17
N ASN A 20 -7.90 -28.29 -13.31
CA ASN A 20 -8.52 -28.60 -14.60
C ASN A 20 -8.21 -30.05 -15.01
N ARG A 21 -9.27 -30.85 -15.00
CA ARG A 21 -9.29 -32.25 -15.47
C ARG A 21 -9.20 -32.31 -16.99
N HIS A 22 -8.20 -33.04 -17.49
CA HIS A 22 -8.31 -34.11 -18.50
C HIS A 22 -7.01 -34.20 -19.32
N TRP A 23 -6.23 -35.25 -19.08
CA TRP A 23 -5.66 -36.03 -20.17
C TRP A 23 -5.39 -37.46 -19.69
N LYS A 24 -5.58 -38.40 -20.62
CA LYS A 24 -5.62 -39.85 -20.40
C LYS A 24 -4.29 -40.37 -19.84
N ALA A 25 -4.38 -41.20 -18.80
CA ALA A 25 -3.30 -42.07 -18.40
C ALA A 25 -2.96 -43.05 -19.54
N GLN A 26 -1.79 -42.90 -20.14
CA GLN A 26 -1.10 -43.99 -20.84
C GLN A 26 0.24 -44.22 -20.13
N ALA A 27 0.46 -45.48 -19.73
CA ALA A 27 1.56 -45.89 -18.88
C ALA A 27 2.83 -46.25 -19.66
N THR A 28 3.98 -45.93 -19.01
CA THR A 28 5.33 -46.55 -19.08
C THR A 28 6.22 -46.34 -20.32
N PRO A 29 7.59 -46.34 -20.20
CA PRO A 29 8.39 -47.06 -19.20
C PRO A 29 9.48 -46.27 -18.42
N ALA A 30 9.68 -46.71 -17.19
CA ALA A 30 10.94 -46.76 -16.42
C ALA A 30 11.98 -45.63 -16.63
N GLY A 31 11.70 -44.44 -16.12
CA GLY A 31 12.74 -43.48 -15.71
C GLY A 31 12.96 -43.63 -14.21
N ALA A 32 14.15 -44.08 -13.79
CA ALA A 32 14.51 -44.28 -12.39
C ALA A 32 14.36 -42.96 -11.60
N ALA A 33 13.38 -42.90 -10.69
CA ALA A 33 13.25 -41.81 -9.76
C ALA A 33 14.39 -41.91 -8.72
N LEU A 34 15.34 -40.98 -8.78
CA LEU A 34 16.34 -40.80 -7.72
C LEU A 34 15.71 -40.06 -6.52
N PRO A 35 16.19 -40.30 -5.28
CA PRO A 35 15.54 -39.84 -4.05
C PRO A 35 15.53 -38.31 -3.79
N HIS A 36 15.85 -37.48 -4.79
CA HIS A 36 15.93 -36.02 -4.67
C HIS A 36 15.14 -35.25 -5.73
N GLY A 37 14.20 -35.88 -6.45
CA GLY A 37 13.20 -35.14 -7.24
C GLY A 37 13.76 -34.35 -8.45
N LEU A 38 14.89 -34.78 -9.01
CA LEU A 38 15.48 -34.13 -10.18
C LEU A 38 14.77 -34.63 -11.45
N LEU A 39 13.87 -33.81 -12.01
CA LEU A 39 13.25 -34.07 -13.31
C LEU A 39 14.19 -33.57 -14.43
N ILE A 40 14.89 -34.49 -15.09
CA ILE A 40 15.76 -34.19 -16.23
C ILE A 40 14.91 -34.17 -17.50
N THR A 41 14.26 -33.04 -17.78
CA THR A 41 13.74 -32.74 -19.13
C THR A 41 14.17 -31.38 -19.67
N ASP A 42 14.67 -30.48 -18.81
CA ASP A 42 15.31 -29.23 -19.19
C ASP A 42 16.62 -29.08 -18.42
N VAL A 43 17.65 -28.51 -19.05
CA VAL A 43 19.00 -28.29 -18.50
C VAL A 43 19.07 -27.31 -17.32
N LEU A 44 17.93 -27.02 -16.68
CA LEU A 44 17.80 -26.10 -15.55
C LEU A 44 17.51 -26.90 -14.27
N ALA A 45 18.40 -26.74 -13.29
CA ALA A 45 18.21 -27.34 -11.98
C ALA A 45 17.27 -26.45 -11.13
N SER A 46 16.11 -27.00 -10.78
CA SER A 46 15.15 -26.38 -9.86
C SER A 46 15.27 -27.02 -8.49
N PHE A 47 15.49 -26.20 -7.45
CA PHE A 47 15.57 -26.66 -6.07
C PHE A 47 14.60 -25.86 -5.20
N PRO A 48 13.80 -26.52 -4.35
CA PRO A 48 12.98 -25.82 -3.37
C PRO A 48 13.89 -25.11 -2.37
N VAL A 49 13.65 -23.82 -2.15
CA VAL A 49 14.39 -23.00 -1.20
C VAL A 49 13.47 -22.49 -0.09
N HIS A 50 13.97 -22.50 1.14
CA HIS A 50 13.34 -21.85 2.27
C HIS A 50 14.19 -20.65 2.65
N PHE A 51 13.61 -19.46 2.58
CA PHE A 51 14.31 -18.21 2.90
C PHE A 51 13.38 -17.28 3.69
N ARG A 52 13.98 -16.27 4.31
CA ARG A 52 13.29 -15.16 4.95
C ARG A 52 13.72 -13.87 4.27
N TYR A 53 12.80 -12.94 4.11
CA TYR A 53 13.05 -11.62 3.55
C TYR A 53 12.31 -10.58 4.40
N VAL A 54 12.77 -9.32 4.30
CA VAL A 54 12.16 -8.19 5.00
C VAL A 54 11.13 -7.56 4.07
N VAL A 55 9.95 -7.27 4.60
CA VAL A 55 8.84 -6.63 3.88
C VAL A 55 8.49 -5.35 4.61
N PHE A 56 8.30 -4.28 3.85
CA PHE A 56 7.63 -3.10 4.35
C PHE A 56 6.13 -3.37 4.39
N HIS A 57 5.61 -3.56 5.59
CA HIS A 57 4.19 -3.81 5.83
C HIS A 57 3.84 -3.17 7.18
N PRO A 58 3.62 -1.84 7.19
CA PRO A 58 3.25 -1.12 8.40
C PRO A 58 1.92 -1.64 8.95
N PHE A 59 1.72 -1.51 10.25
CA PHE A 59 0.45 -1.92 10.88
C PHE A 59 -0.52 -0.75 10.98
N LEU A 60 -1.82 -1.05 11.07
CA LEU A 60 -2.83 -0.04 11.35
C LEU A 60 -2.53 0.62 12.70
N ASP A 61 -2.74 1.93 12.76
CA ASP A 61 -2.38 2.83 13.85
C ASP A 61 -0.87 3.07 14.07
N GLU A 62 0.00 2.59 13.17
CA GLU A 62 1.42 2.93 13.21
C GLU A 62 1.64 4.41 12.87
N ILE A 63 2.51 5.09 13.63
CA ILE A 63 2.91 6.47 13.36
C ILE A 63 4.18 6.48 12.52
N LEU A 64 4.09 7.07 11.33
CA LEU A 64 5.18 7.21 10.39
C LEU A 64 5.47 8.69 10.13
N ILE A 65 6.69 8.96 9.66
CA ILE A 65 7.13 10.30 9.24
C ILE A 65 7.56 10.18 7.78
N GLY A 66 7.01 11.03 6.95
CA GLY A 66 7.35 11.14 5.52
C GLY A 66 7.34 12.58 5.07
N ASN A 67 7.57 12.78 3.78
CA ASN A 67 7.59 14.11 3.16
C ASN A 67 6.35 14.29 2.27
N ILE A 68 5.76 15.49 2.30
CA ILE A 68 4.65 15.82 1.43
C ILE A 68 5.16 15.88 -0.01
N LYS A 69 4.68 14.99 -0.87
CA LYS A 69 5.02 14.98 -2.30
C LYS A 69 4.21 16.02 -3.07
N GLY A 70 2.96 16.22 -2.66
CA GLY A 70 2.01 17.11 -3.30
C GLY A 70 0.65 17.06 -2.61
N CYS A 71 -0.18 18.05 -2.91
CA CYS A 71 -1.55 18.13 -2.44
C CYS A 71 -2.47 18.11 -3.66
N SER A 72 -3.61 17.44 -3.53
CA SER A 72 -4.66 17.40 -4.55
C SER A 72 -6.03 17.54 -3.87
N PRO A 73 -7.12 17.74 -4.64
CA PRO A 73 -8.48 17.72 -4.09
C PRO A 73 -8.82 16.40 -3.36
N ASP A 74 -8.18 15.30 -3.77
CA ASP A 74 -8.38 13.97 -3.17
C ASP A 74 -7.64 13.83 -1.81
N GLY A 75 -6.70 14.73 -1.50
CA GLY A 75 -5.97 14.72 -0.24
C GLY A 75 -4.48 15.08 -0.36
N VAL A 76 -3.74 14.82 0.71
CA VAL A 76 -2.29 15.06 0.79
C VAL A 76 -1.54 13.77 0.45
N HIS A 77 -0.65 13.85 -0.54
CA HIS A 77 0.20 12.72 -0.95
C HIS A 77 1.52 12.76 -0.20
N VAL A 78 1.89 11.62 0.40
CA VAL A 78 3.10 11.52 1.23
C VAL A 78 4.05 10.46 0.66
N SER A 79 5.35 10.73 0.76
CA SER A 79 6.42 9.80 0.38
C SER A 79 7.30 9.48 1.59
N LEU A 80 7.66 8.21 1.74
CA LEU A 80 8.67 7.73 2.69
C LEU A 80 10.07 7.59 2.03
N GLY A 81 10.21 8.07 0.78
CA GLY A 81 11.43 7.98 -0.03
C GLY A 81 11.53 6.70 -0.86
N PHE A 82 11.16 5.54 -0.31
CA PHE A 82 11.09 4.27 -1.06
C PHE A 82 9.66 3.84 -1.42
N PHE A 83 8.66 4.48 -0.80
CA PHE A 83 7.23 4.22 -1.00
C PHE A 83 6.48 5.54 -1.08
N ASP A 84 5.68 5.71 -2.14
CA ASP A 84 5.04 6.97 -2.52
C ASP A 84 3.50 6.88 -2.57
N ASP A 85 2.94 5.68 -2.45
CA ASP A 85 1.51 5.41 -2.61
C ASP A 85 0.77 5.58 -1.27
N ILE A 86 0.97 6.74 -0.63
CA ILE A 86 0.33 7.12 0.65
C ILE A 86 -0.55 8.35 0.43
N LEU A 87 -1.83 8.22 0.76
CA LEU A 87 -2.81 9.30 0.68
C LEU A 87 -3.40 9.60 2.05
N ILE A 88 -3.44 10.89 2.42
CA ILE A 88 -4.17 11.38 3.58
C ILE A 88 -5.40 12.10 3.04
N PRO A 89 -6.59 11.48 3.14
CA PRO A 89 -7.79 12.05 2.53
C PRO A 89 -8.33 13.21 3.37
N PRO A 90 -9.12 14.12 2.78
CA PRO A 90 -9.55 15.36 3.41
C PRO A 90 -10.36 15.16 4.70
N GLU A 91 -11.14 14.08 4.78
CA GLU A 91 -11.89 13.69 5.98
C GLU A 91 -10.99 13.36 7.17
N SER A 92 -9.73 13.00 6.90
CA SER A 92 -8.73 12.63 7.89
C SER A 92 -7.71 13.73 8.17
N LEU A 93 -7.91 14.93 7.60
CA LEU A 93 -7.16 16.14 7.91
C LEU A 93 -7.68 16.80 9.20
N GLN A 94 -6.88 17.73 9.74
CA GLN A 94 -7.28 18.52 10.90
C GLN A 94 -8.36 19.52 10.53
N GLN A 95 -9.46 19.51 11.29
CA GLN A 95 -10.59 20.39 11.03
C GLN A 95 -10.45 21.70 11.83
N PRO A 96 -10.81 22.85 11.27
CA PRO A 96 -11.29 23.08 9.89
C PRO A 96 -10.15 23.13 8.85
N ALA A 97 -10.23 22.28 7.81
CA ALA A 97 -9.29 22.30 6.68
C ALA A 97 -9.98 22.80 5.39
N LYS A 98 -9.25 23.56 4.57
CA LYS A 98 -9.69 24.06 3.26
C LYS A 98 -8.63 23.76 2.21
N PHE A 99 -9.08 23.39 1.02
CA PHE A 99 -8.20 23.21 -0.13
C PHE A 99 -8.22 24.48 -0.99
N ASP A 100 -7.04 25.03 -1.26
CA ASP A 100 -6.86 26.09 -2.24
C ASP A 100 -6.52 25.47 -3.60
N GLU A 101 -7.44 25.57 -4.55
CA GLU A 101 -7.24 25.04 -5.91
C GLU A 101 -6.22 25.85 -6.73
N ALA A 102 -6.05 27.14 -6.43
CA ALA A 102 -5.11 27.99 -7.14
C ALA A 102 -3.67 27.68 -6.74
N GLU A 103 -3.43 27.42 -5.44
CA GLU A 103 -2.11 27.09 -4.90
C GLU A 103 -1.85 25.58 -4.84
N GLN A 104 -2.88 24.74 -5.02
CA GLN A 104 -2.84 23.29 -4.84
C GLN A 104 -2.26 22.92 -3.47
N VAL A 105 -2.76 23.57 -2.41
CA VAL A 105 -2.30 23.40 -1.03
C VAL A 105 -3.49 23.20 -0.11
N TRP A 106 -3.33 22.34 0.89
CA TRP A 106 -4.26 22.20 2.00
C TRP A 106 -3.88 23.17 3.12
N VAL A 107 -4.87 23.92 3.61
CA VAL A 107 -4.73 24.91 4.68
C VAL A 107 -5.55 24.43 5.87
N TRP A 108 -4.93 24.38 7.04
CA TRP A 108 -5.62 24.16 8.31
C TRP A 108 -5.80 25.50 9.02
N GLU A 109 -7.06 25.88 9.29
CA GLU A 109 -7.38 27.11 10.01
C GLU A 109 -7.45 26.82 11.52
N TYR A 110 -6.41 27.20 12.25
CA TYR A 110 -6.33 27.02 13.69
C TYR A 110 -6.95 28.23 14.42
N GLU A 111 -8.12 28.03 15.04
CA GLU A 111 -8.79 29.07 15.82
C GLU A 111 -8.15 29.25 17.21
N THR A 112 -7.72 30.47 17.51
CA THR A 112 -7.23 30.89 18.84
C THR A 112 -8.08 32.05 19.38
N GLU A 113 -7.89 32.40 20.66
CA GLU A 113 -8.55 33.57 21.27
C GLU A 113 -8.17 34.90 20.60
N GLU A 114 -7.06 34.94 19.86
CA GLU A 114 -6.53 36.12 19.18
C GLU A 114 -6.93 36.17 17.68
N GLY A 115 -7.52 35.09 17.15
CA GLY A 115 -7.95 34.98 15.75
C GLY A 115 -7.71 33.60 15.14
N ALA A 116 -8.07 33.45 13.87
CA ALA A 116 -7.76 32.26 13.07
C ALA A 116 -6.36 32.38 12.46
N HIS A 117 -5.56 31.33 12.59
CA HIS A 117 -4.23 31.21 12.00
C HIS A 117 -4.24 30.15 10.89
N ASP A 118 -3.80 30.54 9.71
CA ASP A 118 -3.75 29.65 8.54
C ASP A 118 -2.40 28.91 8.51
N LEU A 119 -2.46 27.57 8.61
CA LEU A 119 -1.30 26.69 8.57
C LEU A 119 -1.30 25.92 7.26
N TYR A 120 -0.34 26.24 6.41
CA TYR A 120 -0.20 25.66 5.07
C TYR A 120 0.54 24.32 5.11
N MET A 121 0.08 23.35 4.31
CA MET A 121 0.75 22.07 4.11
C MET A 121 1.59 22.13 2.83
N ASP A 122 2.81 22.65 2.95
CA ASP A 122 3.71 22.84 1.82
C ASP A 122 4.37 21.54 1.35
N THR A 123 4.64 21.46 0.04
CA THR A 123 5.36 20.33 -0.54
C THR A 123 6.80 20.28 -0.05
N GLY A 124 7.29 19.09 0.26
CA GLY A 124 8.64 18.83 0.75
C GLY A 124 8.76 18.84 2.28
N GLU A 125 7.76 19.36 3.00
CA GLU A 125 7.77 19.35 4.46
C GLU A 125 7.59 17.94 5.04
N GLU A 126 8.20 17.72 6.20
CA GLU A 126 8.07 16.48 6.94
C GLU A 126 6.75 16.45 7.74
N ILE A 127 5.91 15.47 7.41
CA ILE A 127 4.61 15.23 8.02
C ILE A 127 4.63 13.94 8.82
N ARG A 128 4.12 14.01 10.05
CA ARG A 128 3.86 12.86 10.91
C ARG A 128 2.39 12.46 10.76
N PHE A 129 2.15 11.22 10.35
CA PHE A 129 0.80 10.70 10.14
C PHE A 129 0.64 9.32 10.74
N ARG A 130 -0.60 8.96 11.04
CA ARG A 130 -0.98 7.61 11.47
C ARG A 130 -1.52 6.83 10.29
N VAL A 131 -1.09 5.59 10.11
CA VAL A 131 -1.70 4.67 9.14
C VAL A 131 -3.07 4.26 9.65
N VAL A 132 -4.14 4.47 8.89
CA VAL A 132 -5.51 4.12 9.29
C VAL A 132 -6.12 3.02 8.43
N ASP A 133 -5.66 2.86 7.20
CA ASP A 133 -6.11 1.80 6.31
C ASP A 133 -5.00 1.37 5.35
N GLU A 134 -5.10 0.14 4.85
CA GLU A 134 -4.24 -0.40 3.82
C GLU A 134 -5.04 -1.20 2.78
N SER A 135 -4.65 -1.07 1.51
CA SER A 135 -5.32 -1.77 0.42
C SER A 135 -4.33 -2.43 -0.52
N PHE A 136 -4.66 -3.64 -0.95
CA PHE A 136 -3.89 -4.40 -1.93
C PHE A 136 -4.77 -4.70 -3.14
N VAL A 137 -4.28 -4.33 -4.32
CA VAL A 137 -4.95 -4.60 -5.60
C VAL A 137 -4.15 -5.62 -6.38
N ASP A 138 -4.80 -6.69 -6.82
CA ASP A 138 -4.15 -7.69 -7.67
C ASP A 138 -3.99 -7.13 -9.09
N THR A 139 -2.76 -6.78 -9.45
CA THR A 139 -2.40 -6.30 -10.79
C THR A 139 -2.05 -7.45 -11.75
N SER A 140 -2.54 -8.67 -11.50
CA SER A 140 -2.31 -9.79 -12.40
C SER A 140 -2.85 -9.45 -13.80
N PRO A 141 -2.05 -9.69 -14.87
CA PRO A 141 -2.48 -9.35 -16.22
C PRO A 141 -3.73 -10.16 -16.54
N THR A 142 -4.85 -9.46 -16.71
CA THR A 142 -6.08 -10.07 -17.23
C THR A 142 -5.73 -10.66 -18.59
N GLY A 143 -5.95 -11.97 -18.75
CA GLY A 143 -5.49 -12.75 -19.91
C GLY A 143 -5.91 -12.13 -21.26
N PRO A 144 -5.32 -12.58 -22.39
CA PRO A 144 -5.56 -11.96 -23.69
C PRO A 144 -7.05 -12.04 -24.02
N SER A 145 -7.79 -10.97 -23.75
CA SER A 145 -9.16 -10.84 -24.19
C SER A 145 -9.10 -10.61 -25.69
N SER A 146 -9.54 -11.61 -26.45
CA SER A 146 -9.74 -11.48 -27.89
C SER A 146 -10.45 -10.17 -28.18
N ALA A 147 -9.91 -9.43 -29.15
CA ALA A 147 -10.57 -8.29 -29.74
C ALA A 147 -12.02 -8.66 -30.09
N ASP A 148 -12.97 -8.00 -29.43
CA ASP A 148 -14.22 -7.47 -30.00
C ASP A 148 -15.21 -7.12 -28.88
N ALA A 149 -15.14 -5.88 -28.40
CA ALA A 149 -16.29 -5.07 -27.99
C ALA A 149 -15.80 -3.67 -27.60
N ALA A 150 -15.66 -2.80 -28.60
CA ALA A 150 -15.61 -1.37 -28.36
C ALA A 150 -16.99 -0.91 -27.89
N SER A 151 -17.08 -0.36 -26.67
CA SER A 151 -18.12 0.60 -26.26
C SER A 151 -17.66 1.34 -25.00
N SER A 152 -17.14 2.56 -25.23
CA SER A 152 -17.24 3.76 -24.38
C SER A 152 -16.88 3.66 -22.89
N SER A 153 -15.63 3.97 -22.57
CA SER A 153 -15.26 5.15 -21.76
C SER A 153 -13.74 5.28 -21.76
N GLU A 154 -13.25 6.35 -22.40
CA GLU A 154 -11.84 6.75 -22.35
C GLU A 154 -11.52 7.34 -20.99
N GLU A 155 -11.36 6.50 -19.99
CA GLU A 155 -10.56 6.82 -18.82
C GLU A 155 -9.31 5.94 -18.97
N LEU A 156 -8.15 6.57 -19.21
CA LEU A 156 -6.86 5.89 -19.13
C LEU A 156 -6.89 4.94 -17.94
N PRO A 157 -6.57 3.64 -18.09
CA PRO A 157 -6.56 2.74 -16.94
C PRO A 157 -5.52 3.32 -15.97
N LYS A 158 -5.99 4.00 -14.92
CA LYS A 158 -5.17 4.37 -13.79
C LYS A 158 -4.63 3.04 -13.31
N LYS A 159 -3.35 2.79 -13.57
CA LYS A 159 -2.63 1.66 -12.99
C LYS A 159 -2.70 1.89 -11.49
N GLU A 160 -3.72 1.34 -10.85
CA GLU A 160 -3.86 1.40 -9.40
C GLU A 160 -2.60 0.75 -8.82
N ALA A 161 -1.97 1.45 -7.89
CA ALA A 161 -0.79 0.91 -7.23
C ALA A 161 -1.19 -0.39 -6.52
N PRO A 162 -0.38 -1.46 -6.65
CA PRO A 162 -0.74 -2.76 -6.09
C PRO A 162 -0.79 -2.75 -4.55
N TYR A 163 -0.17 -1.74 -3.92
CA TYR A 163 -0.25 -1.49 -2.49
C TYR A 163 -0.42 0.00 -2.25
N THR A 164 -1.47 0.38 -1.55
CA THR A 164 -1.75 1.77 -1.15
C THR A 164 -2.00 1.85 0.35
N LEU A 165 -1.56 2.96 0.95
CA LEU A 165 -1.77 3.26 2.36
C LEU A 165 -2.61 4.51 2.51
N VAL A 166 -3.52 4.49 3.49
CA VAL A 166 -4.31 5.65 3.88
C VAL A 166 -3.83 6.14 5.24
N GLY A 167 -3.48 7.42 5.30
CA GLY A 167 -3.02 8.07 6.52
C GLY A 167 -4.06 9.01 7.15
N SER A 168 -3.85 9.37 8.40
CA SER A 168 -4.65 10.37 9.13
C SER A 168 -3.77 11.27 9.97
N ILE A 169 -4.16 12.55 10.07
CA ILE A 169 -3.49 13.56 10.89
C ILE A 169 -4.45 14.32 11.82
N SER A 170 -5.70 13.85 11.95
CA SER A 170 -6.74 14.53 12.71
C SER A 170 -6.46 14.61 14.23
N GLU A 171 -5.51 13.83 14.72
CA GLU A 171 -5.16 13.79 16.15
C GLU A 171 -4.10 14.85 16.52
N PRO A 172 -4.16 15.39 17.75
CA PRO A 172 -3.13 16.29 18.25
C PRO A 172 -1.75 15.63 18.26
N GLY A 173 -0.72 16.35 17.82
CA GLY A 173 0.66 15.85 17.71
C GLY A 173 0.98 15.18 16.36
N LEU A 174 0.01 15.09 15.45
CA LEU A 174 0.17 14.71 14.04
C LEU A 174 0.10 15.93 13.12
N GLY A 175 0.46 15.76 11.85
CA GLY A 175 0.64 16.86 10.91
C GLY A 175 2.12 17.23 10.74
N LEU A 176 2.39 18.45 10.28
CA LEU A 176 3.77 18.87 10.00
C LEU A 176 4.56 18.96 11.32
N LEU A 177 5.82 18.52 11.29
CA LEU A 177 6.70 18.58 12.47
C LEU A 177 6.95 20.04 12.92
N SER A 178 6.90 20.98 11.98
CA SER A 178 7.04 22.42 12.21
C SER A 178 5.93 22.99 13.13
N TRP A 179 4.74 22.38 13.14
CA TRP A 179 3.62 22.85 13.96
C TRP A 179 3.79 22.57 15.45
N TRP A 180 4.54 21.52 15.79
CA TRP A 180 4.64 21.02 17.17
C TRP A 180 5.97 21.38 17.85
N THR A 181 6.92 21.95 17.11
CA THR A 181 8.23 22.31 17.62
C THR A 181 8.23 23.76 18.07
N SER A 182 7.91 24.01 19.35
CA SER A 182 8.23 25.30 19.98
C SER A 182 9.76 25.44 20.10
N SER A 183 10.34 26.41 19.41
CA SER A 183 11.73 26.83 19.61
C SER A 183 11.93 27.54 20.94
#